data_AF-A0A7C4F6K1-F1
#
_entry.id   AF-A0A7C4F6K1-F1
#
_cell.length_a   1.000
_cell.length_b   1.000
_cell.length_c   1.000
_cell.angle_alpha   90.00
_cell.angle_beta   90.00
_cell.angle_gamma   90.00
#
_symmetry.space_group_name_H-M   'P 1'
#
loop_
_entity.id
_entity.type
_entity.pdbx_description
1 polymer ?
#
loop_
_entity_poly.entity_id
_entity_poly.type
_entity_poly.pdbx_seq_one_letter_code
_entity_poly.pdbx_strand_id
1 'polypeptide(L)'
;MEHVHINVKRVLLCAMVVLVLCIMVVPAKEVTADSGKITVEADFEVLQYAEGGGHITWHIEGDAATEYRHALLVLLYGDNATTANISAKDLFNRYFVGYGGVESFLEGTQGYKKIRVWGVEIRRSEPLSKGDYGTGDAALEVDTTGLIGTNWNAQDSIEIKYLLGCRLYDDNEKENPVLAHHLLAKALYAPFYYAVNNTTLWDDIHVGIDLDAANRFMPLTSDRYPVTFHTTTYVVGTLSYTAFSGVNALAIRTPVGYVIKYDAAYDTWVPASFTYAAFDPIECPAVGFIVLVVFFVLLRYFPQHFFTGYRAKLPRELRAGAKKIRWWHYTVLLLLLLYILIYFFATVYVNHIIFIIIGVALLVPDIIVSRELYRRKLASVKIEPIKTVPATMTPAEAGVEKTIQCGNCGTSFSIRYSGVPVQVECPKCHAKGMFQGDAKKELEITEGMNNLILTTDMPEFYQKFAKLAATRPVLCLTTQYPDKLKQAYGLQNAKFEWISTMSTKEGLKPLDPKRLEFEIMLAISTFMRQNQNAVILIDGLEMLIVENGYDKVLKFVKKVIDIANTTKSMLVIPINPSALSPDQEAMLSKAFDRVWKA
;
A
#
# COMPACT_ATOMS: atom_id res chain seq x y z
N MET A 1 -16.16 -14.98 64.94
CA MET A 1 -17.15 -15.29 63.88
C MET A 1 -17.61 -14.00 63.19
N GLU A 2 -16.70 -13.15 62.72
CA GLU A 2 -17.03 -11.85 62.10
C GLU A 2 -16.50 -11.68 60.66
N HIS A 3 -15.70 -12.62 60.15
CA HIS A 3 -15.14 -12.53 58.79
C HIS A 3 -16.00 -13.16 57.68
N VAL A 4 -17.14 -13.79 58.02
CA VAL A 4 -18.00 -14.47 57.03
C VAL A 4 -19.17 -13.57 56.55
N HIS A 5 -19.56 -12.55 57.31
CA HIS A 5 -20.74 -11.72 56.97
C HIS A 5 -20.50 -10.65 55.89
N ILE A 6 -19.24 -10.27 55.62
CA ILE A 6 -18.92 -9.24 54.62
C ILE A 6 -18.97 -9.77 53.18
N ASN A 7 -18.73 -11.08 52.97
CA ASN A 7 -18.83 -11.68 51.65
C ASN A 7 -20.27 -11.98 51.24
N VAL A 8 -21.17 -12.29 52.18
CA VAL A 8 -22.56 -12.58 51.86
C VAL A 8 -23.30 -11.34 51.35
N LYS A 9 -23.05 -10.15 51.92
CA LYS A 9 -23.68 -8.90 51.44
C LYS A 9 -23.19 -8.47 50.05
N ARG A 10 -21.91 -8.70 49.71
CA ARG A 10 -21.36 -8.39 48.38
C ARG A 10 -21.80 -9.41 47.32
N VAL A 11 -21.92 -10.69 47.70
CA VAL A 11 -22.48 -11.72 46.84
C VAL A 11 -23.99 -11.53 46.65
N LEU A 12 -24.75 -11.14 47.68
CA LEU A 12 -26.17 -10.78 47.52
C LEU A 12 -26.37 -9.51 46.69
N LEU A 13 -25.49 -8.51 46.82
CA LEU A 13 -25.58 -7.30 46.01
C LEU A 13 -25.22 -7.60 44.54
N CYS A 14 -24.18 -8.40 44.28
CA CYS A 14 -23.87 -8.87 42.92
C CYS A 14 -24.96 -9.79 42.38
N ALA A 15 -25.55 -10.67 43.19
CA ALA A 15 -26.65 -11.54 42.78
C ALA A 15 -27.94 -10.74 42.54
N MET A 16 -28.25 -9.71 43.33
CA MET A 16 -29.38 -8.80 43.08
C MET A 16 -29.14 -7.88 41.90
N VAL A 17 -27.91 -7.41 41.67
CA VAL A 17 -27.57 -6.63 40.47
C VAL A 17 -27.61 -7.52 39.22
N VAL A 18 -27.18 -8.77 39.30
CA VAL A 18 -27.31 -9.77 38.22
C VAL A 18 -28.77 -10.21 38.04
N LEU A 19 -29.57 -10.33 39.10
CA LEU A 19 -31.00 -10.64 39.01
C LEU A 19 -31.79 -9.46 38.44
N VAL A 20 -31.45 -8.21 38.79
CA VAL A 20 -32.04 -6.99 38.23
C VAL A 20 -31.58 -6.74 36.78
N LEU A 21 -30.34 -7.11 36.44
CA LEU A 21 -29.86 -7.13 35.04
C LEU A 21 -30.52 -8.28 34.23
N CYS A 22 -30.87 -9.39 34.87
CA CYS A 22 -31.64 -10.48 34.24
C CYS A 22 -33.16 -10.24 34.22
N ILE A 23 -33.68 -9.21 34.91
CA ILE A 23 -35.10 -8.81 34.87
C ILE A 23 -35.35 -7.67 33.86
N MET A 24 -34.30 -7.11 33.24
CA MET A 24 -34.43 -6.17 32.11
C MET A 24 -34.57 -6.86 30.74
N VAL A 25 -34.74 -8.18 30.71
CA VAL A 25 -35.28 -8.89 29.55
C VAL A 25 -36.59 -9.52 29.98
N VAL A 26 -37.61 -8.67 30.12
CA VAL A 26 -38.96 -9.10 29.79
C VAL A 26 -38.95 -9.12 28.26
N PRO A 27 -38.93 -10.27 27.55
CA PRO A 27 -39.54 -10.24 26.24
C PRO A 27 -40.97 -9.77 26.51
N ALA A 28 -41.36 -8.66 25.89
CA ALA A 28 -42.77 -8.30 25.86
C ALA A 28 -43.50 -9.60 25.53
N LYS A 29 -44.36 -10.03 26.45
CA LYS A 29 -45.25 -11.15 26.22
C LYS A 29 -46.02 -10.75 24.97
N GLU A 30 -45.65 -11.33 23.83
CA GLU A 30 -46.38 -11.14 22.58
C GLU A 30 -47.82 -11.47 22.90
N VAL A 31 -48.63 -10.42 22.88
CA VAL A 31 -50.06 -10.56 22.79
C VAL A 31 -50.27 -11.18 21.43
N THR A 32 -50.68 -12.44 21.45
CA THR A 32 -51.15 -13.23 20.33
C THR A 32 -51.97 -12.41 19.34
N ALA A 33 -51.41 -12.17 18.15
CA ALA A 33 -52.09 -12.19 16.87
C ALA A 33 -51.01 -12.14 15.77
N ASP A 34 -51.13 -12.99 14.75
CA ASP A 34 -50.34 -13.00 13.50
C ASP A 34 -50.51 -11.69 12.70
N SER A 35 -50.15 -10.54 13.26
CA SER A 35 -50.58 -9.24 12.75
C SER A 35 -49.62 -8.58 11.75
N GLY A 36 -48.79 -9.31 11.00
CA GLY A 36 -47.91 -8.75 9.97
C GLY A 36 -46.70 -7.90 10.43
N LYS A 37 -45.64 -7.86 9.61
CA LYS A 37 -44.33 -7.23 9.92
C LYS A 37 -43.66 -6.65 8.68
N ILE A 38 -42.91 -5.56 8.83
CA ILE A 38 -42.05 -5.00 7.77
C ILE A 38 -40.61 -4.90 8.28
N THR A 39 -39.67 -5.46 7.51
CA THR A 39 -38.22 -5.34 7.77
C THR A 39 -37.56 -4.66 6.58
N VAL A 40 -36.76 -3.62 6.84
CA VAL A 40 -35.97 -2.93 5.82
C VAL A 40 -34.50 -3.20 6.06
N GLU A 41 -33.87 -3.86 5.11
CA GLU A 41 -32.43 -4.12 5.10
C GLU A 41 -31.76 -3.21 4.07
N ALA A 42 -30.66 -2.58 4.46
CA ALA A 42 -29.86 -1.78 3.53
C ALA A 42 -28.37 -2.04 3.71
N ASP A 43 -27.66 -2.18 2.59
CA ASP A 43 -26.22 -2.19 2.51
C ASP A 43 -25.75 -1.03 1.63
N PHE A 44 -24.78 -0.27 2.13
CA PHE A 44 -24.23 0.87 1.39
C PHE A 44 -22.72 0.76 1.38
N GLU A 45 -22.11 0.77 0.21
CA GLU A 45 -20.67 0.88 0.01
C GLU A 45 -20.34 2.25 -0.58
N VAL A 46 -19.57 3.06 0.14
CA VAL A 46 -19.28 4.44 -0.27
C VAL A 46 -17.79 4.71 -0.22
N LEU A 47 -17.24 5.11 -1.36
CA LEU A 47 -15.82 5.44 -1.51
C LEU A 47 -15.65 6.96 -1.57
N GLN A 48 -14.70 7.50 -0.79
CA GLN A 48 -14.55 8.95 -0.55
C GLN A 48 -14.34 9.85 -1.78
N TYR A 49 -14.05 9.27 -2.94
CA TYR A 49 -13.81 10.01 -4.20
C TYR A 49 -14.45 9.33 -5.42
N ALA A 50 -15.36 8.39 -5.21
CA ALA A 50 -16.03 7.66 -6.29
C ALA A 50 -17.52 7.49 -6.01
N GLU A 51 -18.25 7.07 -7.04
CA GLU A 51 -19.62 6.59 -6.87
C GLU A 51 -19.60 5.31 -6.03
N GLY A 52 -20.48 5.28 -5.04
CA GLY A 52 -20.79 4.11 -4.24
C GLY A 52 -22.14 3.54 -4.64
N GLY A 53 -22.57 2.53 -3.90
CA GLY A 53 -23.88 1.95 -4.09
C GLY A 53 -24.13 0.79 -3.15
N GLY A 54 -25.25 0.11 -3.35
CA GLY A 54 -25.61 -1.08 -2.60
C GLY A 54 -27.08 -1.37 -2.77
N HIS A 55 -27.67 -2.14 -1.87
CA HIS A 55 -29.01 -2.66 -2.03
C HIS A 55 -29.92 -2.19 -0.89
N ILE A 56 -31.21 -2.12 -1.21
CA ILE A 56 -32.26 -2.06 -0.21
C ILE A 56 -33.18 -3.23 -0.46
N THR A 57 -33.51 -3.95 0.61
CA THR A 57 -34.50 -5.02 0.58
C THR A 57 -35.61 -4.70 1.56
N TRP A 58 -36.85 -4.72 1.08
CA TRP A 58 -38.04 -4.68 1.93
C TRP A 58 -38.59 -6.09 2.04
N HIS A 59 -38.70 -6.61 3.26
CA HIS A 59 -39.41 -7.85 3.58
C HIS A 59 -40.73 -7.48 4.24
N ILE A 60 -41.84 -7.94 3.67
CA ILE A 60 -43.20 -7.68 4.15
C ILE A 60 -43.87 -9.02 4.39
N GLU A 61 -44.38 -9.23 5.60
CA GLU A 61 -44.90 -10.52 6.05
C GLU A 61 -46.30 -10.37 6.66
N GLY A 62 -47.08 -11.46 6.61
CA GLY A 62 -48.41 -11.54 7.20
C GLY A 62 -49.39 -10.53 6.61
N ASP A 63 -50.28 -10.00 7.47
CA ASP A 63 -51.33 -9.06 7.06
C ASP A 63 -50.78 -7.82 6.31
N ALA A 64 -49.57 -7.35 6.67
CA ALA A 64 -48.92 -6.24 6.00
C ALA A 64 -48.63 -6.53 4.51
N ALA A 65 -48.28 -7.78 4.18
CA ALA A 65 -48.04 -8.19 2.80
C ALA A 65 -49.33 -8.20 1.99
N THR A 66 -50.42 -8.69 2.61
CA THR A 66 -51.75 -8.72 2.01
C THR A 66 -52.29 -7.31 1.78
N GLU A 67 -52.22 -6.41 2.76
CA GLU A 67 -52.64 -5.01 2.61
C GLU A 67 -51.84 -4.28 1.52
N TYR A 68 -50.51 -4.45 1.51
CA TYR A 68 -49.65 -3.84 0.50
C TYR A 68 -50.00 -4.33 -0.92
N ARG A 69 -50.27 -5.64 -1.08
CA ARG A 69 -50.69 -6.22 -2.36
C ARG A 69 -52.02 -5.65 -2.85
N HIS A 70 -52.99 -5.46 -1.95
CA HIS A 70 -54.28 -4.83 -2.29
C HIS A 70 -54.08 -3.40 -2.77
N ALA A 71 -53.29 -2.62 -2.04
CA ALA A 71 -52.96 -1.24 -2.42
C ALA A 71 -52.32 -1.18 -3.82
N LEU A 72 -51.38 -2.09 -4.09
CA LEU A 72 -50.71 -2.19 -5.37
C LEU A 72 -51.66 -2.58 -6.51
N LEU A 73 -52.55 -3.57 -6.31
CA LEU A 73 -53.56 -3.96 -7.30
C LEU A 73 -54.52 -2.81 -7.63
N VAL A 74 -54.94 -2.03 -6.63
CA VAL A 74 -55.77 -0.83 -6.83
C VAL A 74 -55.02 0.22 -7.64
N LEU A 75 -53.75 0.48 -7.30
CA LEU A 75 -52.91 1.44 -8.03
C LEU A 75 -52.72 1.03 -9.51
N LEU A 76 -52.49 -0.26 -9.76
CA LEU A 76 -52.19 -0.77 -11.09
C LEU A 76 -53.43 -0.93 -11.97
N TYR A 77 -54.57 -1.34 -11.41
CA TYR A 77 -55.73 -1.78 -12.19
C TYR A 77 -57.06 -1.10 -11.85
N GLY A 78 -57.10 -0.23 -10.83
CA GLY A 78 -58.31 0.51 -10.44
C GLY A 78 -59.48 -0.44 -10.14
N ASP A 79 -60.59 -0.26 -10.84
CA ASP A 79 -61.81 -1.06 -10.67
C ASP A 79 -61.61 -2.57 -10.91
N ASN A 80 -60.57 -2.97 -11.65
CA ASN A 80 -60.26 -4.37 -11.94
C ASN A 80 -59.37 -5.05 -10.88
N ALA A 81 -59.02 -4.37 -9.79
CA ALA A 81 -58.05 -4.84 -8.80
C ALA A 81 -58.36 -6.22 -8.17
N THR A 82 -59.64 -6.58 -8.02
CA THR A 82 -60.05 -7.85 -7.41
C THR A 82 -59.95 -9.06 -8.35
N THR A 83 -59.82 -8.82 -9.66
CA THR A 83 -59.81 -9.87 -10.69
C THR A 83 -58.52 -9.92 -11.50
N ALA A 84 -57.68 -8.88 -11.40
CA ALA A 84 -56.39 -8.81 -12.06
C ALA A 84 -55.29 -9.57 -11.30
N ASN A 85 -54.30 -10.04 -12.06
CA ASN A 85 -53.02 -10.53 -11.52
C ASN A 85 -51.94 -9.48 -11.77
N ILE A 86 -50.99 -9.33 -10.86
CA ILE A 86 -49.88 -8.37 -11.01
C ILE A 86 -48.95 -8.80 -12.15
N SER A 87 -48.97 -8.04 -13.25
CA SER A 87 -48.01 -8.10 -14.34
C SER A 87 -46.68 -7.43 -13.96
N ALA A 88 -45.56 -8.06 -14.35
CA ALA A 88 -44.22 -7.48 -14.18
C ALA A 88 -44.06 -6.16 -14.95
N LYS A 89 -44.68 -6.06 -16.14
CA LYS A 89 -44.62 -4.86 -16.97
C LYS A 89 -45.39 -3.70 -16.34
N ASP A 90 -46.59 -3.95 -15.81
CA ASP A 90 -47.39 -2.89 -15.19
C ASP A 90 -46.77 -2.44 -13.87
N LEU A 91 -46.25 -3.40 -13.09
CA LEU A 91 -45.48 -3.12 -11.88
C LEU A 91 -44.27 -2.23 -12.19
N PHE A 92 -43.47 -2.59 -13.19
CA PHE A 92 -42.31 -1.80 -13.58
C PHE A 92 -42.70 -0.39 -14.06
N ASN A 93 -43.55 -0.29 -15.08
CA ASN A 93 -43.86 0.98 -15.74
C ASN A 93 -44.62 1.98 -14.85
N ARG A 94 -45.51 1.49 -13.98
CA ARG A 94 -46.43 2.36 -13.23
C ARG A 94 -46.00 2.59 -11.79
N TYR A 95 -45.33 1.62 -11.18
CA TYR A 95 -44.94 1.70 -9.76
C TYR A 95 -43.45 2.00 -9.55
N PHE A 96 -42.54 1.33 -10.27
CA PHE A 96 -41.10 1.56 -10.07
C PHE A 96 -40.58 2.82 -10.77
N VAL A 97 -40.89 3.02 -12.06
CA VAL A 97 -40.34 4.11 -12.90
C VAL A 97 -41.34 5.23 -13.23
N GLY A 98 -42.59 5.10 -12.81
CA GLY A 98 -43.66 6.05 -13.10
C GLY A 98 -43.49 7.42 -12.39
N TYR A 99 -44.28 8.42 -12.77
CA TYR A 99 -44.25 9.74 -12.12
C TYR A 99 -44.67 9.61 -10.64
N GLY A 100 -43.71 9.74 -9.72
CA GLY A 100 -43.91 9.49 -8.29
C GLY A 100 -43.53 8.07 -7.82
N GLY A 101 -42.87 7.29 -8.69
CA GLY A 101 -42.36 5.95 -8.42
C GLY A 101 -41.29 5.89 -7.33
N VAL A 102 -40.92 4.66 -6.93
CA VAL A 102 -39.86 4.41 -5.94
C VAL A 102 -38.53 5.06 -6.40
N GLU A 103 -38.21 4.95 -7.70
CA GLU A 103 -37.03 5.58 -8.31
C GLU A 103 -37.06 7.11 -8.17
N SER A 104 -38.15 7.74 -8.60
CA SER A 104 -38.28 9.21 -8.57
C SER A 104 -38.20 9.77 -7.15
N PHE A 105 -38.73 9.03 -6.16
CA PHE A 105 -38.62 9.41 -4.76
C PHE A 105 -37.16 9.33 -4.30
N LEU A 106 -36.49 8.22 -4.53
CA LEU A 106 -35.10 7.98 -4.09
C LEU A 106 -34.09 8.90 -4.78
N GLU A 107 -34.27 9.20 -6.06
CA GLU A 107 -33.42 10.13 -6.83
C GLU A 107 -33.72 11.62 -6.57
N GLY A 108 -34.82 11.94 -5.88
CA GLY A 108 -35.09 13.29 -5.37
C GLY A 108 -35.65 14.29 -6.41
N THR A 109 -36.45 13.84 -7.38
CA THR A 109 -37.04 14.72 -8.42
C THR A 109 -38.33 15.44 -7.98
N GLN A 110 -38.37 15.97 -6.76
CA GLN A 110 -39.45 16.85 -6.31
C GLN A 110 -38.89 18.14 -5.73
N GLY A 111 -38.87 19.20 -6.56
CA GLY A 111 -38.87 20.58 -6.09
C GLY A 111 -37.74 21.03 -5.14
N TYR A 112 -36.48 20.64 -5.41
CA TYR A 112 -35.24 21.25 -4.87
C TYR A 112 -34.59 20.64 -3.61
N LYS A 113 -34.91 19.43 -3.13
CA LYS A 113 -34.11 18.77 -2.07
C LYS A 113 -33.80 17.30 -2.35
N LYS A 114 -32.51 16.99 -2.48
CA LYS A 114 -31.97 15.64 -2.62
C LYS A 114 -32.18 14.81 -1.34
N ILE A 115 -32.55 13.55 -1.46
CA ILE A 115 -32.60 12.62 -0.33
C ILE A 115 -31.17 12.34 0.12
N ARG A 116 -30.92 12.55 1.42
CA ARG A 116 -29.63 12.27 2.04
C ARG A 116 -29.77 11.27 3.15
N VAL A 117 -29.10 10.14 2.97
CA VAL A 117 -28.96 9.11 3.97
C VAL A 117 -27.52 9.13 4.42
N TRP A 118 -27.30 9.49 5.67
CA TRP A 118 -25.95 9.50 6.26
C TRP A 118 -24.96 10.43 5.54
N GLY A 119 -25.45 11.58 5.03
CA GLY A 119 -24.62 12.54 4.28
C GLY A 119 -24.29 12.10 2.85
N VAL A 120 -24.85 10.97 2.40
CA VAL A 120 -24.71 10.45 1.04
C VAL A 120 -25.94 10.83 0.22
N GLU A 121 -25.72 11.36 -0.97
CA GLU A 121 -26.78 11.64 -1.95
C GLU A 121 -27.11 10.35 -2.71
N ILE A 122 -28.38 9.96 -2.74
CA ILE A 122 -28.88 8.91 -3.64
C ILE A 122 -29.10 9.56 -5.01
N ARG A 123 -28.47 9.02 -6.06
CA ARG A 123 -28.46 9.65 -7.40
C ARG A 123 -28.97 8.77 -8.52
N ARG A 124 -28.85 7.46 -8.34
CA ARG A 124 -29.24 6.48 -9.33
C ARG A 124 -29.90 5.36 -8.58
N SER A 125 -31.10 4.98 -8.95
CA SER A 125 -31.76 3.89 -8.25
C SER A 125 -32.55 3.09 -9.25
N GLU A 126 -32.37 1.78 -9.27
CA GLU A 126 -33.08 0.91 -10.20
C GLU A 126 -33.53 -0.35 -9.47
N PRO A 127 -34.69 -0.93 -9.80
CA PRO A 127 -34.99 -2.29 -9.36
C PRO A 127 -33.85 -3.21 -9.80
N LEU A 128 -33.50 -4.24 -9.01
CA LEU A 128 -32.28 -5.07 -9.18
C LEU A 128 -32.16 -5.85 -10.51
N SER A 129 -33.09 -5.61 -11.41
CA SER A 129 -33.46 -6.42 -12.54
C SER A 129 -33.46 -5.60 -13.79
N LYS A 130 -32.42 -5.84 -14.57
CA LYS A 130 -32.30 -5.27 -15.88
C LYS A 130 -32.65 -6.35 -16.90
N GLY A 131 -33.94 -6.46 -17.20
CA GLY A 131 -34.38 -7.00 -18.49
C GLY A 131 -34.06 -6.00 -19.58
N ASP A 132 -33.53 -6.46 -20.72
CA ASP A 132 -33.35 -5.59 -21.88
C ASP A 132 -34.69 -4.94 -22.22
N TYR A 133 -34.68 -3.60 -22.31
CA TYR A 133 -35.82 -2.80 -22.74
C TYR A 133 -36.30 -3.29 -24.11
N GLY A 134 -37.37 -4.10 -24.15
CA GLY A 134 -38.07 -4.37 -25.40
C GLY A 134 -38.68 -5.76 -25.63
N THR A 135 -38.55 -6.76 -24.76
CA THR A 135 -39.09 -8.10 -25.08
C THR A 135 -39.98 -8.70 -23.99
N GLY A 136 -41.21 -8.19 -23.88
CA GLY A 136 -42.34 -8.86 -23.21
C GLY A 136 -42.26 -8.98 -21.68
N ASP A 137 -43.38 -9.42 -21.08
CA ASP A 137 -43.56 -9.60 -19.63
C ASP A 137 -42.57 -10.58 -18.97
N ALA A 138 -41.77 -11.30 -19.77
CA ALA A 138 -40.91 -12.39 -19.32
C ALA A 138 -39.44 -11.99 -19.05
N ALA A 139 -39.04 -10.75 -19.33
CA ALA A 139 -37.63 -10.33 -19.25
C ALA A 139 -37.26 -9.53 -17.99
N LEU A 140 -38.25 -9.09 -17.20
CA LEU A 140 -38.02 -8.36 -15.95
C LEU A 140 -37.79 -9.37 -14.81
N GLU A 141 -36.54 -9.71 -14.49
CA GLU A 141 -36.16 -10.48 -13.29
C GLU A 141 -36.28 -9.66 -11.98
N VAL A 142 -37.28 -8.78 -11.85
CA VAL A 142 -37.37 -7.88 -10.67
C VAL A 142 -37.61 -8.78 -9.48
N ASP A 143 -36.68 -8.80 -8.54
CA ASP A 143 -36.85 -9.56 -7.30
C ASP A 143 -37.96 -8.88 -6.49
N THR A 144 -39.17 -9.32 -6.83
CA THR A 144 -40.50 -8.95 -6.35
C THR A 144 -41.21 -10.23 -5.96
N THR A 145 -40.45 -11.10 -5.27
CA THR A 145 -40.92 -12.40 -4.81
C THR A 145 -42.22 -12.20 -4.03
N GLY A 146 -43.25 -12.96 -4.39
CA GLY A 146 -44.59 -12.83 -3.79
C GLY A 146 -45.49 -11.72 -4.36
N LEU A 147 -45.08 -11.04 -5.44
CA LEU A 147 -45.92 -10.06 -6.15
C LEU A 147 -46.32 -10.50 -7.57
N ILE A 148 -45.36 -10.84 -8.43
CA ILE A 148 -45.68 -11.16 -9.83
C ILE A 148 -46.59 -12.38 -9.94
N GLY A 149 -47.66 -12.25 -10.73
CA GLY A 149 -48.66 -13.29 -10.92
C GLY A 149 -49.63 -13.47 -9.75
N THR A 150 -49.44 -12.74 -8.65
CA THR A 150 -50.36 -12.78 -7.50
C THR A 150 -51.60 -11.91 -7.73
N ASN A 151 -52.67 -12.23 -7.01
CA ASN A 151 -53.95 -11.55 -7.09
C ASN A 151 -54.43 -11.14 -5.70
N TRP A 152 -55.64 -10.59 -5.62
CA TRP A 152 -56.24 -10.08 -4.39
C TRP A 152 -56.23 -11.08 -3.22
N ASN A 153 -56.29 -12.38 -3.49
CA ASN A 153 -56.41 -13.41 -2.44
C ASN A 153 -55.06 -14.01 -2.02
N ALA A 154 -53.96 -13.67 -2.69
CA ALA A 154 -52.65 -14.21 -2.35
C ALA A 154 -52.18 -13.75 -0.96
N GLN A 155 -51.50 -14.64 -0.25
CA GLN A 155 -51.01 -14.45 1.13
C GLN A 155 -49.49 -14.58 1.25
N ASP A 156 -48.79 -14.69 0.12
CA ASP A 156 -47.34 -14.84 0.11
C ASP A 156 -46.66 -13.64 0.77
N SER A 157 -45.55 -13.87 1.46
CA SER A 157 -44.66 -12.79 1.88
C SER A 157 -44.10 -12.08 0.65
N ILE A 158 -43.81 -10.80 0.80
CA ILE A 158 -43.30 -9.97 -0.28
C ILE A 158 -41.86 -9.59 0.02
N GLU A 159 -41.00 -9.79 -0.97
CA GLU A 159 -39.64 -9.29 -0.96
C GLU A 159 -39.44 -8.40 -2.18
N ILE A 160 -39.00 -7.16 -1.95
CA ILE A 160 -38.66 -6.22 -3.03
C ILE A 160 -37.21 -5.79 -2.85
N LYS A 161 -36.38 -6.01 -3.88
CA LYS A 161 -34.98 -5.56 -3.90
C LYS A 161 -34.75 -4.39 -4.85
N TYR A 162 -34.02 -3.39 -4.36
CA TYR A 162 -33.63 -2.20 -5.10
C TYR A 162 -32.12 -2.00 -5.08
N LEU A 163 -31.56 -1.65 -6.23
CA LEU A 163 -30.16 -1.24 -6.35
C LEU A 163 -30.10 0.29 -6.23
N LEU A 164 -29.19 0.77 -5.40
CA LEU A 164 -28.90 2.17 -5.24
C LEU A 164 -27.47 2.48 -5.67
N GLY A 165 -27.34 3.57 -6.42
CA GLY A 165 -26.13 4.33 -6.65
C GLY A 165 -26.15 5.56 -5.76
N CYS A 166 -25.05 5.77 -5.06
CA CYS A 166 -24.92 6.83 -4.08
C CYS A 166 -23.59 7.56 -4.26
N ARG A 167 -23.51 8.82 -3.86
CA ARG A 167 -22.28 9.61 -3.94
C ARG A 167 -22.11 10.47 -2.70
N LEU A 168 -20.88 10.58 -2.21
CA LEU A 168 -20.56 11.59 -1.20
C LEU A 168 -20.67 12.97 -1.83
N TYR A 169 -21.43 13.84 -1.17
CA TYR A 169 -21.67 15.18 -1.66
C TYR A 169 -20.47 16.09 -1.35
N ASP A 170 -19.98 16.83 -2.36
CA ASP A 170 -18.76 17.66 -2.30
C ASP A 170 -19.08 19.17 -2.46
N ASP A 171 -20.25 19.62 -1.98
CA ASP A 171 -20.47 21.05 -1.85
C ASP A 171 -20.08 21.48 -0.44
N ASN A 172 -19.54 22.70 -0.32
CA ASN A 172 -19.01 23.38 0.86
C ASN A 172 -19.95 23.49 2.08
N GLU A 173 -21.04 22.74 2.13
CA GLU A 173 -22.01 22.73 3.19
C GLU A 173 -21.74 21.57 4.16
N LYS A 174 -21.38 21.96 5.38
CA LYS A 174 -21.37 21.14 6.61
C LYS A 174 -22.80 20.72 7.00
N GLU A 175 -23.60 20.24 6.07
CA GLU A 175 -24.92 19.74 6.40
C GLU A 175 -24.80 18.39 7.09
N ASN A 176 -25.58 18.22 8.15
CA ASN A 176 -25.43 17.08 9.04
C ASN A 176 -25.71 15.76 8.34
N PRO A 177 -24.93 14.68 8.59
CA PRO A 177 -25.28 13.37 8.11
C PRO A 177 -26.64 13.02 8.75
N VAL A 178 -27.72 13.13 7.98
CA VAL A 178 -29.05 12.82 8.51
C VAL A 178 -29.19 11.31 8.49
N LEU A 179 -29.36 10.68 9.66
CA LEU A 179 -29.82 9.30 9.74
C LEU A 179 -31.31 9.28 9.31
N ALA A 180 -31.58 9.38 8.01
CA ALA A 180 -32.92 9.48 7.44
C ALA A 180 -33.46 8.14 6.91
N HIS A 181 -33.21 7.03 7.61
CA HIS A 181 -33.59 5.67 7.20
C HIS A 181 -35.10 5.48 7.04
N HIS A 182 -35.89 6.25 7.78
CA HIS A 182 -37.34 6.31 7.60
C HIS A 182 -37.72 6.75 6.17
N LEU A 183 -36.89 7.53 5.47
CA LEU A 183 -37.12 7.88 4.06
C LEU A 183 -36.99 6.65 3.15
N LEU A 184 -36.11 5.70 3.48
CA LEU A 184 -35.97 4.45 2.72
C LEU A 184 -37.20 3.54 2.88
N ALA A 185 -37.80 3.48 4.08
CA ALA A 185 -39.10 2.83 4.24
C ALA A 185 -40.22 3.60 3.53
N LYS A 186 -40.23 4.94 3.62
CA LYS A 186 -41.23 5.78 2.94
C LYS A 186 -41.15 5.68 1.41
N ALA A 187 -39.97 5.42 0.85
CA ALA A 187 -39.78 5.25 -0.58
C ALA A 187 -40.68 4.15 -1.17
N LEU A 188 -40.84 3.04 -0.44
CA LEU A 188 -41.75 1.96 -0.82
C LEU A 188 -43.22 2.44 -0.90
N TYR A 189 -43.62 3.41 -0.09
CA TYR A 189 -45.01 3.91 -0.10
C TYR A 189 -45.20 5.21 -0.87
N ALA A 190 -44.12 5.79 -1.41
CA ALA A 190 -44.16 7.04 -2.17
C ALA A 190 -45.13 6.99 -3.37
N PRO A 191 -45.22 5.90 -4.17
CA PRO A 191 -46.12 5.86 -5.32
C PRO A 191 -47.60 6.02 -4.94
N PHE A 192 -48.00 5.47 -3.79
CA PHE A 192 -49.37 5.60 -3.28
C PHE A 192 -49.68 7.04 -2.85
N TYR A 193 -48.72 7.71 -2.22
CA TYR A 193 -48.85 9.10 -1.81
C TYR A 193 -49.05 10.05 -3.01
N TYR A 194 -48.30 9.84 -4.09
CA TYR A 194 -48.46 10.63 -5.32
C TYR A 194 -49.78 10.36 -6.03
N ALA A 195 -50.19 9.10 -6.13
CA ALA A 195 -51.45 8.74 -6.77
C ALA A 195 -52.67 9.42 -6.12
N VAL A 196 -52.66 9.59 -4.79
CA VAL A 196 -53.73 10.29 -4.06
C VAL A 196 -53.72 11.80 -4.36
N ASN A 197 -52.55 12.45 -4.31
CA ASN A 197 -52.45 13.91 -4.41
C ASN A 197 -52.53 14.46 -5.84
N ASN A 198 -52.25 13.65 -6.86
CA ASN A 198 -52.27 14.08 -8.26
C ASN A 198 -53.65 13.89 -8.95
N THR A 199 -54.71 13.60 -8.20
CA THR A 199 -56.10 13.43 -8.68
C THR A 199 -56.74 14.69 -9.30
N THR A 200 -55.96 15.75 -9.59
CA THR A 200 -56.41 16.96 -10.31
C THR A 200 -55.80 17.13 -11.70
N LEU A 201 -55.02 16.16 -12.19
CA LEU A 201 -54.58 16.11 -13.58
C LEU A 201 -54.93 14.73 -14.15
N TRP A 202 -55.62 14.74 -15.30
CA TRP A 202 -56.31 13.64 -15.98
C TRP A 202 -57.72 13.38 -15.47
N ASP A 203 -58.64 14.25 -15.91
CA ASP A 203 -60.08 13.99 -15.93
C ASP A 203 -60.36 12.54 -16.39
N ASP A 204 -61.25 11.85 -15.67
CA ASP A 204 -61.84 10.51 -15.94
C ASP A 204 -61.37 9.28 -15.12
N ILE A 205 -61.00 9.43 -13.83
CA ILE A 205 -61.15 8.31 -12.87
C ILE A 205 -61.95 8.76 -11.66
N HIS A 206 -63.27 8.55 -11.72
CA HIS A 206 -64.19 8.63 -10.57
C HIS A 206 -64.08 7.41 -9.67
N VAL A 207 -62.91 7.20 -9.06
CA VAL A 207 -62.83 6.39 -7.83
C VAL A 207 -62.44 7.34 -6.73
N GLY A 208 -63.44 7.76 -5.95
CA GLY A 208 -63.24 8.54 -4.74
C GLY A 208 -62.37 7.76 -3.77
N ILE A 209 -61.06 7.97 -3.83
CA ILE A 209 -60.16 7.58 -2.75
C ILE A 209 -60.40 8.60 -1.65
N ASP A 210 -61.24 8.20 -0.69
CA ASP A 210 -61.43 8.88 0.58
C ASP A 210 -60.06 9.27 1.18
N LEU A 211 -59.88 10.50 1.66
CA LEU A 211 -58.64 10.88 2.35
C LEU A 211 -58.39 9.99 3.58
N ASP A 212 -59.44 9.40 4.17
CA ASP A 212 -59.29 8.37 5.20
C ASP A 212 -58.82 7.01 4.64
N ALA A 213 -59.03 6.72 3.35
CA ALA A 213 -58.43 5.59 2.68
C ALA A 213 -56.96 5.87 2.34
N ALA A 214 -56.57 7.11 1.98
CA ALA A 214 -55.17 7.53 1.84
C ALA A 214 -54.35 7.29 3.11
N ASN A 215 -54.93 7.53 4.29
CA ASN A 215 -54.34 7.17 5.59
C ASN A 215 -54.29 5.65 5.85
N ARG A 216 -55.13 4.84 5.19
CA ARG A 216 -55.02 3.36 5.21
C ARG A 216 -53.92 2.83 4.29
N PHE A 217 -53.61 3.53 3.19
CA PHE A 217 -52.59 3.13 2.21
C PHE A 217 -51.15 3.42 2.66
N MET A 218 -50.97 4.16 3.76
CA MET A 218 -49.66 4.48 4.34
C MET A 218 -49.54 3.84 5.73
N PRO A 219 -49.40 2.51 5.85
CA PRO A 219 -49.31 1.80 7.12
C PRO A 219 -47.99 2.06 7.88
N LEU A 220 -47.17 3.01 7.41
CA LEU A 220 -45.97 3.47 8.09
C LEU A 220 -46.30 4.43 9.24
N THR A 221 -47.32 4.10 10.03
CA THR A 221 -47.42 4.55 11.42
C THR A 221 -47.00 3.36 12.27
N SER A 222 -46.09 3.58 13.21
CA SER A 222 -45.66 2.55 14.17
C SER A 222 -46.78 1.92 14.97
N ASP A 223 -47.96 2.53 14.94
CA ASP A 223 -49.16 2.09 15.64
C ASP A 223 -49.83 0.86 15.00
N ARG A 224 -49.58 0.53 13.71
CA ARG A 224 -50.26 -0.59 13.02
C ARG A 224 -49.37 -1.83 12.82
N TYR A 225 -48.14 -1.66 12.32
CA TYR A 225 -47.20 -2.76 12.12
C TYR A 225 -45.80 -2.39 12.62
N PRO A 226 -45.07 -3.31 13.28
CA PRO A 226 -43.68 -3.07 13.66
C PRO A 226 -42.82 -2.97 12.39
N VAL A 227 -42.13 -1.84 12.23
CA VAL A 227 -41.15 -1.61 11.16
C VAL A 227 -39.75 -1.59 11.76
N THR A 228 -38.94 -2.59 11.41
CA THR A 228 -37.56 -2.74 11.90
C THR A 228 -36.56 -2.42 10.79
N PHE A 229 -35.51 -1.66 11.12
CA PHE A 229 -34.42 -1.36 10.19
C PHE A 229 -33.13 -2.04 10.62
N HIS A 230 -32.53 -2.74 9.67
CA HIS A 230 -31.18 -3.28 9.77
C HIS A 230 -30.32 -2.65 8.68
N THR A 231 -29.18 -2.06 9.04
CA THR A 231 -28.30 -1.46 8.04
C THR A 231 -26.83 -1.72 8.33
N THR A 232 -26.10 -2.04 7.25
CA THR A 232 -24.63 -2.11 7.23
C THR A 232 -24.10 -1.09 6.22
N THR A 233 -23.41 -0.06 6.70
CA THR A 233 -22.77 0.96 5.86
C THR A 233 -21.26 0.77 5.90
N TYR A 234 -20.65 0.57 4.74
CA TYR A 234 -19.22 0.56 4.52
C TYR A 234 -18.76 1.89 3.94
N VAL A 235 -17.85 2.57 4.63
CA VAL A 235 -17.37 3.89 4.26
C VAL A 235 -15.85 3.86 4.18
N VAL A 236 -15.32 3.97 2.97
CA VAL A 236 -13.87 3.99 2.71
C VAL A 236 -13.43 5.42 2.49
N GLY A 237 -12.64 5.95 3.42
CA GLY A 237 -12.13 7.30 3.31
C GLY A 237 -10.95 7.60 4.24
N THR A 238 -10.17 8.59 3.82
CA THR A 238 -9.06 9.26 4.50
C THR A 238 -9.49 10.22 5.62
N LEU A 239 -10.80 10.49 5.81
CA LEU A 239 -11.30 11.39 6.86
C LEU A 239 -11.95 10.64 8.03
N SER A 240 -11.73 11.19 9.23
CA SER A 240 -12.29 10.72 10.49
C SER A 240 -13.78 11.04 10.58
N TYR A 241 -14.63 10.03 10.80
CA TYR A 241 -16.03 10.20 11.17
C TYR A 241 -16.29 9.48 12.49
N THR A 242 -16.27 10.18 13.62
CA THR A 242 -16.61 9.52 14.89
C THR A 242 -17.24 10.48 15.89
N ALA A 243 -18.57 10.45 15.97
CA ALA A 243 -19.29 10.11 17.19
C ALA A 243 -20.76 9.78 16.85
N PHE A 244 -21.23 8.61 17.29
CA PHE A 244 -22.64 8.24 17.25
C PHE A 244 -23.18 8.28 18.67
N SER A 245 -24.20 9.09 18.89
CA SER A 245 -24.97 9.12 20.14
C SER A 245 -26.42 8.81 19.79
N GLY A 246 -26.97 7.75 20.39
CA GLY A 246 -28.42 7.50 20.39
C GLY A 246 -28.95 6.34 19.52
N VAL A 247 -28.09 5.57 18.85
CA VAL A 247 -28.48 4.35 18.10
C VAL A 247 -27.56 3.20 18.53
N ASN A 248 -28.06 1.95 18.59
CA ASN A 248 -27.24 0.75 18.80
C ASN A 248 -26.32 0.54 17.59
N ALA A 249 -25.29 1.38 17.47
CA ALA A 249 -24.37 1.40 16.36
C ALA A 249 -23.01 0.85 16.77
N LEU A 250 -22.55 -0.18 16.05
CA LEU A 250 -21.23 -0.74 16.10
C LEU A 250 -20.40 -0.19 14.94
N ALA A 251 -19.39 0.62 15.24
CA ALA A 251 -18.41 1.09 14.27
C ALA A 251 -17.12 0.28 14.37
N ILE A 252 -16.76 -0.44 13.31
CA ILE A 252 -15.52 -1.18 13.15
C ILE A 252 -14.54 -0.30 12.36
N ARG A 253 -13.40 0.02 12.98
CA ARG A 253 -12.35 0.84 12.38
C ARG A 253 -11.32 -0.06 11.70
N THR A 254 -11.03 0.18 10.42
CA THR A 254 -10.02 -0.56 9.64
C THR A 254 -8.99 0.40 9.04
N PRO A 255 -7.82 -0.07 8.60
CA PRO A 255 -6.82 0.78 7.93
C PRO A 255 -7.29 1.37 6.60
N VAL A 256 -8.33 0.78 6.00
CA VAL A 256 -8.85 1.15 4.68
C VAL A 256 -10.13 2.00 4.80
N GLY A 257 -10.83 1.95 5.93
CA GLY A 257 -12.10 2.65 6.14
C GLY A 257 -12.84 2.21 7.39
N TYR A 258 -14.11 2.58 7.50
CA TYR A 258 -15.00 2.25 8.61
C TYR A 258 -16.14 1.36 8.13
N VAL A 259 -16.48 0.34 8.92
CA VAL A 259 -17.71 -0.45 8.74
C VAL A 259 -18.65 -0.09 9.88
N ILE A 260 -19.83 0.38 9.57
CA ILE A 260 -20.82 0.81 10.55
C ILE A 260 -22.02 -0.13 10.43
N LYS A 261 -22.37 -0.78 11.53
CA LYS A 261 -23.56 -1.62 11.64
C LYS A 261 -24.47 -1.04 12.71
N TYR A 262 -25.76 -0.92 12.45
CA TYR A 262 -26.70 -0.45 13.47
C TYR A 262 -28.11 -0.96 13.23
N ASP A 263 -28.87 -0.98 14.32
CA ASP A 263 -30.29 -1.28 14.33
C ASP A 263 -31.06 -0.02 14.78
N ALA A 264 -32.16 0.28 14.09
CA ALA A 264 -33.02 1.42 14.41
C ALA A 264 -34.51 1.06 14.30
N ALA A 265 -35.32 1.63 15.20
CA ALA A 265 -36.78 1.57 15.14
C ALA A 265 -37.33 2.83 14.45
N TYR A 266 -38.43 2.65 13.71
CA TYR A 266 -39.03 3.66 12.82
C TYR A 266 -39.33 5.03 13.47
N ASP A 267 -39.69 5.06 14.76
CA ASP A 267 -40.24 6.27 15.43
C ASP A 267 -39.26 7.30 15.92
N THR A 268 -37.95 7.04 15.78
CA THR A 268 -36.95 8.02 16.20
C THR A 268 -36.76 9.07 15.10
N TRP A 269 -37.65 10.06 15.08
CA TRP A 269 -37.52 11.27 14.27
C TRP A 269 -36.24 12.00 14.66
N VAL A 270 -35.16 11.71 13.93
CA VAL A 270 -33.87 12.41 13.98
C VAL A 270 -33.14 12.28 15.33
N PRO A 271 -31.96 11.64 15.39
CA PRO A 271 -31.10 11.80 16.56
C PRO A 271 -30.80 13.30 16.77
N ALA A 272 -31.13 13.80 17.97
CA ALA A 272 -31.24 15.23 18.27
C ALA A 272 -29.95 16.04 18.09
N SER A 273 -28.79 15.40 17.98
CA SER A 273 -27.53 16.06 17.65
C SER A 273 -26.48 15.04 17.22
N PHE A 274 -25.84 15.27 16.09
CA PHE A 274 -24.56 14.64 15.77
C PHE A 274 -23.45 15.53 16.29
N THR A 275 -22.58 14.98 17.14
CA THR A 275 -21.35 15.64 17.56
C THR A 275 -20.26 15.30 16.56
N TYR A 276 -19.72 16.33 15.91
CA TYR A 276 -18.53 16.17 15.09
C TYR A 276 -17.30 16.31 15.94
N ALA A 277 -16.42 15.32 15.86
CA ALA A 277 -15.03 15.48 16.30
C ALA A 277 -14.22 16.02 15.12
N ALA A 278 -13.35 17.00 15.38
CA ALA A 278 -12.33 17.41 14.41
C ALA A 278 -11.38 16.22 14.10
N PHE A 279 -10.64 16.31 13.00
CA PHE A 279 -9.62 15.33 12.67
C PHE A 279 -8.62 15.19 13.83
N ASP A 280 -8.67 14.06 14.52
CA ASP A 280 -7.69 13.68 15.52
C ASP A 280 -6.68 12.71 14.88
N PRO A 281 -5.41 13.12 14.70
CA PRO A 281 -4.37 12.25 14.16
C PRO A 281 -4.14 10.99 15.00
N ILE A 282 -4.43 11.05 16.30
CA ILE A 282 -4.26 9.95 17.25
C ILE A 282 -5.38 8.93 17.09
N GLU A 283 -6.59 9.35 16.72
CA GLU A 283 -7.71 8.44 16.48
C GLU A 283 -7.86 8.02 15.01
N CYS A 284 -7.01 8.52 14.12
CA CYS A 284 -7.03 8.18 12.70
C CYS A 284 -6.40 6.80 12.42
N PRO A 285 -7.16 5.84 11.85
CA PRO A 285 -6.63 4.50 11.54
C PRO A 285 -5.47 4.53 10.55
N ALA A 286 -5.51 5.43 9.55
CA ALA A 286 -4.44 5.56 8.55
C ALA A 286 -3.12 6.04 9.19
N VAL A 287 -3.18 7.00 10.12
CA VAL A 287 -2.01 7.43 10.90
C VAL A 287 -1.51 6.29 11.76
N GLY A 288 -2.40 5.58 12.45
CA GLY A 288 -2.05 4.37 13.22
C GLY A 288 -1.36 3.30 12.36
N PHE A 289 -1.81 3.11 11.11
CA PHE A 289 -1.21 2.16 10.18
C PHE A 289 0.18 2.59 9.73
N ILE A 290 0.39 3.88 9.44
CA ILE A 290 1.73 4.41 9.15
C ILE A 290 2.67 4.15 10.34
N VAL A 291 2.21 4.42 11.55
CA VAL A 291 3.00 4.17 12.77
C VAL A 291 3.32 2.67 12.94
N LEU A 292 2.36 1.78 12.69
CA LEU A 292 2.57 0.33 12.67
C LEU A 292 3.67 -0.07 11.67
N VAL A 293 3.64 0.46 10.45
CA VAL A 293 4.66 0.19 9.41
C VAL A 293 6.04 0.69 9.85
N VAL A 294 6.11 1.86 10.49
CA VAL A 294 7.37 2.38 11.06
C VAL A 294 7.92 1.43 12.12
N PHE A 295 7.08 0.97 13.07
CA PHE A 295 7.51 0.00 14.07
C PHE A 295 7.93 -1.34 13.47
N PHE A 296 7.23 -1.83 12.43
CA PHE A 296 7.62 -3.02 11.69
C PHE A 296 9.04 -2.90 11.13
N VAL A 297 9.34 -1.78 10.48
CA VAL A 297 10.68 -1.53 9.92
C VAL A 297 11.72 -1.46 11.02
N LEU A 298 11.45 -0.73 12.11
CA LEU A 298 12.40 -0.55 13.22
C LEU A 298 12.69 -1.86 13.97
N LEU A 299 11.65 -2.62 14.33
CA LEU A 299 11.78 -3.92 15.02
C LEU A 299 12.52 -4.96 14.18
N ARG A 300 12.47 -4.86 12.83
CA ARG A 300 13.28 -5.72 11.94
C ARG A 300 14.70 -5.19 11.73
N TYR A 301 14.87 -3.88 11.78
CA TYR A 301 16.14 -3.21 11.55
C TYR A 301 17.16 -3.47 12.67
N PHE A 302 16.80 -3.25 13.94
CA PHE A 302 17.78 -3.29 15.04
C PHE A 302 18.47 -4.65 15.24
N PRO A 303 17.76 -5.81 15.29
CA PRO A 303 18.41 -7.10 15.47
C PRO A 303 19.38 -7.43 14.33
N GLN A 304 19.05 -6.98 13.12
CA GLN A 304 19.88 -7.14 11.93
C GLN A 304 21.10 -6.21 12.00
N HIS A 305 20.90 -4.94 12.37
CA HIS A 305 21.97 -3.96 12.54
C HIS A 305 23.01 -4.44 13.57
N PHE A 306 22.59 -4.89 14.75
CA PHE A 306 23.51 -5.40 15.78
C PHE A 306 24.25 -6.68 15.34
N PHE A 307 23.60 -7.56 14.59
CA PHE A 307 24.28 -8.71 13.98
C PHE A 307 25.37 -8.29 12.99
N THR A 308 25.07 -7.32 12.12
CA THR A 308 26.07 -6.82 11.16
C THR A 308 27.25 -6.17 11.85
N GLY A 309 27.01 -5.39 12.92
CA GLY A 309 28.06 -4.83 13.76
C GLY A 309 28.90 -5.89 14.47
N TYR A 310 28.27 -6.96 14.98
CA TYR A 310 28.99 -8.12 15.52
C TYR A 310 29.88 -8.80 14.47
N ARG A 311 29.36 -9.08 13.26
CA ARG A 311 30.11 -9.72 12.17
C ARG A 311 31.29 -8.87 11.71
N ALA A 312 31.15 -7.55 11.70
CA ALA A 312 32.24 -6.64 11.32
C ALA A 312 33.41 -6.66 12.32
N LYS A 313 33.12 -6.80 13.63
CA LYS A 313 34.12 -6.84 14.71
C LYS A 313 34.92 -8.15 14.78
N LEU A 314 34.49 -9.21 14.10
CA LEU A 314 35.23 -10.47 14.06
C LEU A 314 36.47 -10.38 13.15
N PRO A 315 37.57 -11.12 13.47
CA PRO A 315 38.68 -11.34 12.56
C PRO A 315 38.20 -11.92 11.21
N ARG A 316 38.87 -11.56 10.11
CA ARG A 316 38.42 -11.87 8.72
C ARG A 316 38.10 -13.36 8.52
N GLU A 317 38.91 -14.23 9.10
CA GLU A 317 38.78 -15.69 9.02
C GLU A 317 37.48 -16.22 9.63
N LEU A 318 37.03 -15.62 10.74
CA LEU A 318 35.82 -16.03 11.46
C LEU A 318 34.53 -15.37 10.93
N ARG A 319 34.62 -14.38 10.02
CA ARG A 319 33.45 -13.65 9.50
C ARG A 319 32.52 -14.48 8.64
N ALA A 320 33.05 -15.48 7.94
CA ALA A 320 32.25 -16.39 7.11
C ALA A 320 31.38 -17.32 7.97
N GLY A 321 31.87 -17.71 9.14
CA GLY A 321 31.16 -18.57 10.10
C GLY A 321 30.20 -17.84 11.05
N ALA A 322 30.12 -16.51 10.99
CA ALA A 322 29.33 -15.71 11.93
C ALA A 322 27.81 -15.97 11.77
N LYS A 323 27.19 -16.63 12.76
CA LYS A 323 25.75 -16.95 12.76
C LYS A 323 24.92 -15.95 13.57
N LYS A 324 23.72 -15.65 13.10
CA LYS A 324 22.70 -14.90 13.85
C LYS A 324 22.26 -15.67 15.10
N ILE A 325 21.85 -14.95 16.14
CA ILE A 325 21.15 -15.53 17.28
C ILE A 325 19.69 -15.76 16.85
N ARG A 326 19.44 -16.95 16.30
CA ARG A 326 18.17 -17.28 15.63
C ARG A 326 16.96 -17.17 16.56
N TRP A 327 17.08 -17.67 17.79
CA TRP A 327 15.97 -17.68 18.75
C TRP A 327 15.46 -16.25 19.00
N TRP A 328 16.34 -15.28 19.23
CA TRP A 328 15.96 -13.89 19.45
C TRP A 328 15.30 -13.26 18.21
N HIS A 329 15.88 -13.49 17.03
CA HIS A 329 15.30 -12.99 15.76
C HIS A 329 13.89 -13.57 15.51
N TYR A 330 13.63 -14.82 15.91
CA TYR A 330 12.31 -15.43 15.84
C TYR A 330 11.36 -14.90 16.92
N THR A 331 11.84 -14.65 18.15
CA THR A 331 11.04 -14.02 19.21
C THR A 331 10.54 -12.64 18.78
N VAL A 332 11.41 -11.79 18.24
CA VAL A 332 11.02 -10.46 17.72
C VAL A 332 10.03 -10.59 16.56
N LEU A 333 10.22 -11.57 15.66
CA LEU A 333 9.27 -11.82 14.58
C LEU A 333 7.89 -12.27 15.10
N LEU A 334 7.85 -13.16 16.09
CA LEU A 334 6.61 -13.62 16.71
C LEU A 334 5.87 -12.46 17.39
N LEU A 335 6.57 -11.64 18.17
CA LEU A 335 6.01 -10.46 18.83
C LEU A 335 5.49 -9.43 17.81
N LEU A 336 6.19 -9.26 16.70
CA LEU A 336 5.76 -8.39 15.60
C LEU A 336 4.49 -8.92 14.93
N LEU A 337 4.39 -10.23 14.67
CA LEU A 337 3.17 -10.85 14.13
C LEU A 337 2.00 -10.70 15.10
N LEU A 338 2.23 -10.90 16.40
CA LEU A 338 1.22 -10.69 17.43
C LEU A 338 0.78 -9.22 17.50
N TYR A 339 1.72 -8.27 17.40
CA TYR A 339 1.42 -6.84 17.37
C TYR A 339 0.55 -6.45 16.16
N ILE A 340 0.87 -6.99 14.98
CA ILE A 340 0.05 -6.81 13.77
C ILE A 340 -1.34 -7.42 13.98
N LEU A 341 -1.43 -8.65 14.50
CA LEU A 341 -2.70 -9.31 14.76
C LEU A 341 -3.56 -8.49 15.73
N ILE A 342 -2.98 -8.04 16.84
CA ILE A 342 -3.67 -7.20 17.83
C ILE A 342 -4.15 -5.89 17.17
N TYR A 343 -3.36 -5.27 16.30
CA TYR A 343 -3.78 -4.06 15.59
C TYR A 343 -5.00 -4.30 14.68
N PHE A 344 -5.08 -5.41 13.94
CA PHE A 344 -6.24 -5.67 13.06
C PHE A 344 -7.51 -6.12 13.80
N PHE A 345 -7.37 -6.75 14.97
CA PHE A 345 -8.52 -7.31 15.71
C PHE A 345 -9.00 -6.42 16.88
N ALA A 346 -8.12 -5.63 17.50
CA ALA A 346 -8.47 -4.82 18.68
C ALA A 346 -8.95 -3.39 18.36
N THR A 347 -8.92 -2.96 17.08
CA THR A 347 -9.38 -1.62 16.66
C THR A 347 -10.87 -1.38 16.86
N VAL A 348 -11.64 -2.42 17.19
CA VAL A 348 -13.06 -2.30 17.51
C VAL A 348 -13.28 -1.55 18.84
N TYR A 349 -12.31 -1.59 19.78
CA TYR A 349 -12.52 -1.09 21.16
C TYR A 349 -11.38 -0.25 21.72
N VAL A 350 -10.27 -0.08 21.00
CA VAL A 350 -9.01 0.45 21.57
C VAL A 350 -8.53 1.67 20.81
N ASN A 351 -8.23 2.77 21.54
CA ASN A 351 -7.66 4.00 21.00
C ASN A 351 -6.25 3.74 20.42
N HIS A 352 -5.91 4.31 19.26
CA HIS A 352 -4.64 3.97 18.59
C HIS A 352 -3.40 4.39 19.37
N ILE A 353 -3.50 5.30 20.34
CA ILE A 353 -2.41 5.64 21.26
C ILE A 353 -1.84 4.40 21.98
N ILE A 354 -2.68 3.41 22.28
CA ILE A 354 -2.27 2.17 22.95
C ILE A 354 -1.35 1.36 22.04
N PHE A 355 -1.59 1.33 20.73
CA PHE A 355 -0.68 0.65 19.79
C PHE A 355 0.66 1.35 19.69
N ILE A 356 0.72 2.68 19.81
CA ILE A 356 2.00 3.41 19.86
C ILE A 356 2.77 3.00 21.11
N ILE A 357 2.10 2.98 22.27
CA ILE A 357 2.70 2.56 23.55
C ILE A 357 3.24 1.13 23.46
N ILE A 358 2.44 0.19 22.92
CA ILE A 358 2.87 -1.20 22.72
C ILE A 358 4.06 -1.27 21.76
N GLY A 359 4.04 -0.52 20.65
CA GLY A 359 5.14 -0.46 19.68
C GLY A 359 6.45 -0.01 20.33
N VAL A 360 6.41 1.06 21.13
CA VAL A 360 7.58 1.54 21.91
C VAL A 360 8.03 0.50 22.94
N ALA A 361 7.08 -0.11 23.65
CA ALA A 361 7.36 -1.13 24.66
C ALA A 361 7.96 -2.42 24.08
N LEU A 362 7.75 -2.71 22.79
CA LEU A 362 8.43 -3.79 22.07
C LEU A 362 9.81 -3.34 21.55
N LEU A 363 9.91 -2.11 21.04
CA LEU A 363 11.11 -1.59 20.41
C LEU A 363 12.27 -1.38 21.39
N VAL A 364 12.00 -0.77 22.55
CA VAL A 364 13.04 -0.44 23.52
C VAL A 364 13.75 -1.69 24.07
N PRO A 365 13.03 -2.73 24.53
CA PRO A 365 13.67 -3.99 24.92
C PRO A 365 14.41 -4.65 23.76
N ASP A 366 13.88 -4.60 22.53
CA ASP A 366 14.59 -5.16 21.38
C ASP A 366 15.96 -4.54 21.15
N ILE A 367 16.05 -3.20 21.20
CA ILE A 367 17.32 -2.48 21.07
C ILE A 367 18.30 -2.91 22.17
N ILE A 368 17.84 -2.94 23.42
CA ILE A 368 18.69 -3.23 24.59
C ILE A 368 19.17 -4.69 24.55
N VAL A 369 18.26 -5.64 24.39
CA VAL A 369 18.56 -7.08 24.42
C VAL A 369 19.38 -7.48 23.20
N SER A 370 19.02 -7.01 21.99
CA SER A 370 19.81 -7.29 20.78
C SER A 370 21.26 -6.80 20.94
N ARG A 371 21.45 -5.58 21.47
CA ARG A 371 22.79 -5.02 21.71
C ARG A 371 23.59 -5.87 22.70
N GLU A 372 22.97 -6.28 23.80
CA GLU A 372 23.64 -7.03 24.87
C GLU A 372 23.96 -8.47 24.44
N LEU A 373 23.04 -9.16 23.77
CA LEU A 373 23.26 -10.52 23.29
C LEU A 373 24.44 -10.61 22.30
N TYR A 374 24.50 -9.69 21.33
CA TYR A 374 25.61 -9.66 20.37
C TYR A 374 26.93 -9.17 20.98
N ARG A 375 26.87 -8.33 22.03
CA ARG A 375 28.06 -7.95 22.82
C ARG A 375 28.63 -9.15 23.56
N ARG A 376 27.79 -9.91 24.29
CA ARG A 376 28.21 -11.14 25.01
C ARG A 376 28.76 -12.19 24.04
N LYS A 377 28.10 -12.37 22.89
CA LYS A 377 28.54 -13.30 21.86
C LYS A 377 29.90 -12.93 21.26
N LEU A 378 30.23 -11.65 21.18
CA LEU A 378 31.57 -11.21 20.78
C LEU A 378 32.61 -11.54 21.84
N ALA A 379 32.31 -11.27 23.11
CA ALA A 379 33.21 -11.54 24.23
C ALA A 379 33.52 -13.04 24.42
N SER A 380 32.61 -13.93 24.02
CA SER A 380 32.83 -15.38 24.11
C SER A 380 33.76 -15.97 23.04
N VAL A 381 34.18 -15.19 22.03
CA VAL A 381 35.05 -15.69 20.96
C VAL A 381 36.48 -15.82 21.48
N LYS A 382 36.96 -17.06 21.67
CA LYS A 382 38.37 -17.34 21.97
C LYS A 382 39.19 -17.15 20.70
N ILE A 383 40.15 -16.23 20.74
CA ILE A 383 41.15 -16.04 19.68
C ILE A 383 42.35 -16.89 20.07
N GLU A 384 42.61 -17.98 19.36
CA GLU A 384 43.88 -18.69 19.52
C GLU A 384 45.01 -17.83 18.92
N PRO A 385 46.12 -17.63 19.64
CA PRO A 385 47.27 -16.92 19.08
C PRO A 385 47.81 -17.73 17.90
N ILE A 386 48.09 -17.03 16.80
CA ILE A 386 48.72 -17.59 15.61
C ILE A 386 49.98 -18.34 16.06
N LYS A 387 50.08 -19.65 15.77
CA LYS A 387 51.34 -20.38 15.90
C LYS A 387 52.36 -19.64 15.04
N THR A 388 53.29 -18.95 15.68
CA THR A 388 54.41 -18.30 15.02
C THR A 388 55.19 -19.37 14.27
N VAL A 389 55.13 -19.31 12.94
CA VAL A 389 56.06 -20.04 12.07
C VAL A 389 57.45 -19.51 12.43
N PRO A 390 58.44 -20.38 12.73
CA PRO A 390 59.78 -19.93 13.05
C PRO A 390 60.34 -19.14 11.87
N ALA A 391 60.78 -17.92 12.17
CA ALA A 391 61.46 -17.04 11.23
C ALA A 391 62.84 -17.62 10.91
N THR A 392 62.91 -18.40 9.85
CA THR A 392 64.20 -18.75 9.23
C THR A 392 64.03 -18.69 7.72
N MET A 393 64.15 -17.48 7.18
CA MET A 393 64.72 -17.17 5.85
C MET A 393 64.78 -15.64 5.74
N THR A 394 65.98 -15.10 5.56
CA THR A 394 66.25 -13.67 5.48
C THR A 394 65.71 -13.08 4.15
N PRO A 395 65.15 -11.86 4.12
CA PRO A 395 64.56 -11.25 2.91
C PRO A 395 65.53 -10.87 1.79
N ALA A 396 66.79 -11.32 1.81
CA ALA A 396 67.86 -10.80 0.95
C ALA A 396 68.06 -11.58 -0.37
N GLU A 397 67.43 -12.75 -0.55
CA GLU A 397 67.72 -13.63 -1.69
C GLU A 397 66.62 -13.69 -2.77
N ALA A 398 65.45 -13.07 -2.56
CA ALA A 398 64.33 -13.08 -3.50
C ALA A 398 64.22 -11.78 -4.35
N GLY A 399 65.35 -11.29 -4.89
CA GLY A 399 65.38 -10.10 -5.76
C GLY A 399 65.51 -10.48 -7.24
N VAL A 400 64.75 -9.80 -8.12
CA VAL A 400 64.84 -9.97 -9.58
C VAL A 400 66.07 -9.20 -10.09
N GLU A 401 66.86 -9.82 -10.97
CA GLU A 401 68.01 -9.16 -11.60
C GLU A 401 67.54 -8.13 -12.64
N LYS A 402 67.95 -6.87 -12.50
CA LYS A 402 67.64 -5.75 -13.41
C LYS A 402 68.91 -5.09 -13.91
N THR A 403 69.00 -4.83 -15.21
CA THR A 403 70.09 -4.04 -15.81
C THR A 403 69.75 -2.55 -15.78
N ILE A 404 70.63 -1.74 -15.20
CA ILE A 404 70.49 -0.28 -15.10
C ILE A 404 71.65 0.42 -15.80
N GLN A 405 71.41 1.61 -16.37
CA GLN A 405 72.47 2.45 -16.95
C GLN A 405 72.87 3.59 -16.01
N CYS A 406 74.18 3.79 -15.85
CA CYS A 406 74.69 4.91 -15.08
C CYS A 406 74.45 6.25 -15.79
N GLY A 407 73.71 7.17 -15.18
CA GLY A 407 73.49 8.53 -15.73
C GLY A 407 74.76 9.38 -15.84
N ASN A 408 75.86 9.01 -15.17
CA ASN A 408 77.12 9.76 -15.19
C ASN A 408 78.11 9.28 -16.26
N CYS A 409 78.16 7.97 -16.57
CA CYS A 409 79.15 7.40 -17.50
C CYS A 409 78.58 6.46 -18.56
N GLY A 410 77.26 6.29 -18.62
CA GLY A 410 76.54 5.47 -19.61
C GLY A 410 76.76 3.96 -19.51
N THR A 411 77.45 3.47 -18.47
CA THR A 411 77.74 2.03 -18.33
C THR A 411 76.52 1.27 -17.81
N SER A 412 76.13 0.20 -18.50
CA SER A 412 75.10 -0.75 -18.07
C SER A 412 75.67 -1.74 -17.05
N PHE A 413 74.99 -1.95 -15.92
CA PHE A 413 75.35 -2.97 -14.93
C PHE A 413 74.09 -3.57 -14.27
N SER A 414 74.15 -4.83 -13.81
CA SER A 414 73.00 -5.49 -13.19
C SER A 414 72.97 -5.31 -11.67
N ILE A 415 71.76 -5.19 -11.13
CA ILE A 415 71.46 -5.12 -9.70
C ILE A 415 70.35 -6.13 -9.37
N ARG A 416 70.31 -6.66 -8.14
CA ARG A 416 69.13 -7.38 -7.64
C ARG A 416 68.19 -6.41 -6.95
N TYR A 417 66.95 -6.37 -7.42
CA TYR A 417 65.93 -5.46 -6.90
C TYR A 417 64.73 -6.25 -6.35
N SER A 418 64.39 -6.00 -5.09
CA SER A 418 63.31 -6.67 -4.35
C SER A 418 62.10 -5.76 -4.08
N GLY A 419 61.99 -4.62 -4.77
CA GLY A 419 60.89 -3.65 -4.59
C GLY A 419 61.13 -2.57 -3.54
N VAL A 420 62.29 -2.58 -2.87
CA VAL A 420 62.70 -1.56 -1.90
C VAL A 420 63.80 -0.69 -2.53
N PRO A 421 63.86 0.64 -2.27
CA PRO A 421 64.95 1.48 -2.75
C PRO A 421 66.32 0.92 -2.37
N VAL A 422 67.19 0.71 -3.36
CA VAL A 422 68.55 0.20 -3.16
C VAL A 422 69.56 1.29 -3.49
N GLN A 423 70.55 1.49 -2.63
CA GLN A 423 71.73 2.29 -2.97
C GLN A 423 72.60 1.51 -3.96
N VAL A 424 72.89 2.13 -5.09
CA VAL A 424 73.68 1.54 -6.18
C VAL A 424 74.94 2.37 -6.40
N GLU A 425 76.06 1.68 -6.58
CA GLU A 425 77.34 2.29 -6.92
C GLU A 425 77.76 1.79 -8.31
N CYS A 426 78.10 2.71 -9.20
CA CYS A 426 78.52 2.34 -10.56
C CYS A 426 79.91 1.66 -10.54
N PRO A 427 80.07 0.46 -11.11
CA PRO A 427 81.36 -0.25 -11.12
C PRO A 427 82.44 0.40 -11.97
N LYS A 428 82.09 1.37 -12.84
CA LYS A 428 83.06 2.08 -13.70
C LYS A 428 83.46 3.46 -13.18
N CYS A 429 82.51 4.25 -12.67
CA CYS A 429 82.76 5.65 -12.28
C CYS A 429 82.53 5.93 -10.80
N HIS A 430 82.17 4.91 -10.00
CA HIS A 430 81.91 5.01 -8.56
C HIS A 430 80.85 6.04 -8.13
N ALA A 431 80.07 6.57 -9.09
CA ALA A 431 78.95 7.43 -8.79
C ALA A 431 77.91 6.66 -7.98
N LYS A 432 77.55 7.21 -6.81
CA LYS A 432 76.52 6.67 -5.92
C LYS A 432 75.17 7.25 -6.30
N GLY A 433 74.15 6.40 -6.39
CA GLY A 433 72.77 6.80 -6.64
C GLY A 433 71.79 5.92 -5.88
N MET A 434 70.53 6.33 -5.81
CA MET A 434 69.45 5.47 -5.34
C MET A 434 68.65 4.97 -6.54
N PHE A 435 68.54 3.66 -6.67
CA PHE A 435 67.65 3.04 -7.62
C PHE A 435 66.32 2.75 -6.92
N GLN A 436 65.29 3.55 -7.24
CA GLN A 436 63.93 3.36 -6.72
C GLN A 436 63.07 2.45 -7.61
N GLY A 437 63.58 2.07 -8.79
CA GLY A 437 62.89 1.20 -9.73
C GLY A 437 61.70 1.90 -10.40
N ASP A 438 61.82 2.19 -11.69
CA ASP A 438 60.64 2.47 -12.51
C ASP A 438 59.96 1.15 -12.82
N ALA A 439 59.05 0.75 -11.94
CA ALA A 439 57.99 -0.18 -12.31
C ALA A 439 56.69 0.60 -12.28
N LYS A 440 56.51 1.53 -13.24
CA LYS A 440 55.15 1.98 -13.58
C LYS A 440 54.44 0.72 -14.04
N LYS A 441 53.63 0.14 -13.15
CA LYS A 441 52.86 -1.07 -13.45
C LYS A 441 51.95 -0.69 -14.61
N GLU A 442 52.17 -1.28 -15.76
CA GLU A 442 51.41 -0.93 -16.96
C GLU A 442 49.91 -1.14 -16.69
N LEU A 443 49.08 -0.19 -17.10
CA LEU A 443 47.64 -0.32 -16.95
C LEU A 443 47.14 -1.58 -17.66
N GLU A 444 46.45 -2.44 -16.89
CA GLU A 444 45.90 -3.70 -17.36
C GLU A 444 44.38 -3.72 -17.14
N ILE A 445 43.64 -3.94 -18.23
CA ILE A 445 42.19 -4.19 -18.21
C ILE A 445 42.01 -5.68 -18.50
N THR A 446 41.57 -6.46 -17.52
CA THR A 446 41.45 -7.92 -17.67
C THR A 446 40.20 -8.27 -18.45
N GLU A 447 40.36 -8.97 -19.58
CA GLU A 447 39.24 -9.35 -20.41
C GLU A 447 38.26 -10.34 -19.72
N GLY A 448 36.97 -10.23 -20.05
CA GLY A 448 35.90 -11.07 -19.50
C GLY A 448 35.58 -10.85 -18.00
N MET A 449 36.23 -9.90 -17.34
CA MET A 449 36.07 -9.60 -15.92
C MET A 449 35.57 -8.18 -15.73
N ASN A 450 34.80 -7.90 -14.67
CA ASN A 450 34.44 -6.52 -14.35
C ASN A 450 35.65 -5.80 -13.72
N ASN A 451 36.06 -4.68 -14.32
CA ASN A 451 37.28 -3.94 -13.95
C ASN A 451 36.95 -2.58 -13.31
N LEU A 452 37.51 -2.34 -12.14
CA LEU A 452 37.60 -1.00 -11.52
C LEU A 452 39.02 -0.47 -11.70
N ILE A 453 39.17 0.69 -12.32
CA ILE A 453 40.45 1.33 -12.60
C ILE A 453 40.59 2.58 -11.74
N LEU A 454 41.40 2.52 -10.69
CA LEU A 454 41.73 3.66 -9.85
C LEU A 454 42.90 4.42 -10.50
N THR A 455 42.59 5.47 -11.26
CA THR A 455 43.57 6.24 -12.03
C THR A 455 43.31 7.74 -11.97
N THR A 456 44.39 8.53 -12.02
CA THR A 456 44.35 9.97 -12.29
C THR A 456 44.76 10.30 -13.74
N ASP A 457 45.34 9.32 -14.46
CA ASP A 457 45.78 9.42 -15.85
C ASP A 457 44.71 8.85 -16.79
N MET A 458 43.73 9.69 -17.12
CA MET A 458 42.65 9.34 -18.06
C MET A 458 43.16 9.13 -19.50
N PRO A 459 44.14 9.90 -20.04
CA PRO A 459 44.71 9.63 -21.35
C PRO A 459 45.31 8.22 -21.50
N GLU A 460 46.10 7.75 -20.52
CA GLU A 460 46.64 6.39 -20.53
C GLU A 460 45.51 5.34 -20.53
N PHE A 461 44.46 5.58 -19.73
CA PHE A 461 43.28 4.73 -19.69
C PHE A 461 42.58 4.61 -21.05
N TYR A 462 42.27 5.74 -21.71
CA TYR A 462 41.57 5.71 -22.98
C TYR A 462 42.40 5.09 -24.11
N GLN A 463 43.72 5.27 -24.11
CA GLN A 463 44.60 4.59 -25.08
C GLN A 463 44.55 3.06 -24.95
N LYS A 464 44.49 2.56 -23.71
CA LYS A 464 44.33 1.12 -23.44
C LYS A 464 42.93 0.64 -23.78
N PHE A 465 41.91 1.40 -23.39
CA PHE A 465 40.51 1.09 -23.65
C PHE A 465 40.19 1.04 -25.16
N ALA A 466 40.79 1.91 -25.97
CA ALA A 466 40.59 1.92 -27.42
C ALA A 466 40.96 0.59 -28.11
N LYS A 467 41.97 -0.13 -27.59
CA LYS A 467 42.33 -1.46 -28.10
C LYS A 467 41.23 -2.49 -27.86
N LEU A 468 40.57 -2.41 -26.70
CA LEU A 468 39.43 -3.26 -26.35
C LEU A 468 38.18 -2.90 -27.17
N ALA A 469 37.98 -1.60 -27.41
CA ALA A 469 36.85 -1.10 -28.21
C ALA A 469 36.93 -1.49 -29.70
N ALA A 470 38.12 -1.83 -30.20
CA ALA A 470 38.31 -2.25 -31.58
C ALA A 470 37.76 -3.66 -31.87
N THR A 471 37.63 -4.53 -30.86
CA THR A 471 37.30 -5.95 -31.04
C THR A 471 35.91 -6.32 -30.54
N ARG A 472 35.19 -5.40 -29.88
CA ARG A 472 33.91 -5.66 -29.21
C ARG A 472 32.93 -4.49 -29.34
N PRO A 473 31.61 -4.75 -29.29
CA PRO A 473 30.62 -3.70 -29.14
C PRO A 473 30.80 -2.95 -27.82
N VAL A 474 30.91 -1.62 -27.89
CA VAL A 474 31.13 -0.77 -26.71
C VAL A 474 30.02 0.24 -26.52
N LEU A 475 29.56 0.40 -25.28
CA LEU A 475 28.76 1.53 -24.83
C LEU A 475 29.59 2.36 -23.84
N CYS A 476 29.85 3.61 -24.20
CA CYS A 476 30.53 4.59 -23.35
C CYS A 476 29.51 5.57 -22.77
N LEU A 477 29.27 5.49 -21.48
CA LEU A 477 28.62 6.54 -20.72
C LEU A 477 29.70 7.49 -20.22
N THR A 478 29.62 8.77 -20.59
CA THR A 478 30.67 9.75 -20.27
C THR A 478 30.06 11.08 -19.87
N THR A 479 30.73 11.82 -18.98
CA THR A 479 30.41 13.23 -18.69
C THR A 479 31.06 14.21 -19.67
N GLN A 480 32.05 13.75 -20.45
CA GLN A 480 32.70 14.54 -21.48
C GLN A 480 31.91 14.53 -22.79
N TYR A 481 32.05 15.58 -23.58
CA TYR A 481 31.36 15.68 -24.86
C TYR A 481 31.81 14.57 -25.83
N PRO A 482 30.90 13.70 -26.34
CA PRO A 482 31.28 12.47 -27.07
C PRO A 482 32.21 12.67 -28.26
N ASP A 483 32.01 13.71 -29.06
CA ASP A 483 32.80 13.92 -30.28
C ASP A 483 34.28 14.21 -29.97
N LYS A 484 34.55 14.85 -28.82
CA LYS A 484 35.93 15.09 -28.37
C LYS A 484 36.65 13.78 -28.08
N LEU A 485 35.98 12.85 -27.39
CA LEU A 485 36.56 11.54 -27.06
C LEU A 485 36.73 10.65 -28.29
N LYS A 486 35.76 10.67 -29.21
CA LYS A 486 35.85 9.93 -30.47
C LYS A 486 37.05 10.37 -31.31
N GLN A 487 37.27 11.68 -31.43
CA GLN A 487 38.39 12.24 -32.20
C GLN A 487 39.74 12.00 -31.51
N ALA A 488 39.82 12.17 -30.18
CA ALA A 488 41.07 12.06 -29.45
C ALA A 488 41.63 10.63 -29.36
N TYR A 489 40.75 9.62 -29.28
CA TYR A 489 41.16 8.23 -28.98
C TYR A 489 40.72 7.20 -30.04
N GLY A 490 40.16 7.64 -31.18
CA GLY A 490 39.79 6.74 -32.28
C GLY A 490 38.59 5.82 -31.97
N LEU A 491 37.68 6.24 -31.10
CA LEU A 491 36.53 5.45 -30.63
C LEU A 491 35.28 5.56 -31.53
N GLN A 492 35.48 5.66 -32.85
CA GLN A 492 34.39 5.87 -33.83
C GLN A 492 33.32 4.78 -33.78
N ASN A 493 33.73 3.53 -33.49
CA ASN A 493 32.86 2.36 -33.48
C ASN A 493 32.12 2.15 -32.13
N ALA A 494 32.42 2.96 -31.11
CA ALA A 494 31.75 2.87 -29.81
C ALA A 494 30.46 3.71 -29.82
N LYS A 495 29.39 3.17 -29.23
CA LYS A 495 28.18 3.94 -28.94
C LYS A 495 28.45 4.83 -27.73
N PHE A 496 28.14 6.12 -27.84
CA PHE A 496 28.31 7.07 -26.73
C PHE A 496 26.95 7.56 -26.24
N GLU A 497 26.81 7.61 -24.92
CA GLU A 497 25.69 8.27 -24.23
C GLU A 497 26.28 9.36 -23.32
N TRP A 498 25.87 10.60 -23.54
CA TRP A 498 26.41 11.74 -22.79
C TRP A 498 25.60 11.96 -21.51
N ILE A 499 26.27 11.96 -20.36
CA ILE A 499 25.66 12.27 -19.06
C ILE A 499 25.82 13.77 -18.81
N SER A 500 24.70 14.50 -18.77
CA SER A 500 24.71 15.95 -18.54
C SER A 500 23.38 16.42 -17.95
N THR A 501 23.43 17.45 -17.11
CA THR A 501 22.24 18.16 -16.61
C THR A 501 21.74 19.24 -17.57
N MET A 502 22.47 19.51 -18.67
CA MET A 502 22.09 20.53 -19.64
C MET A 502 21.14 19.98 -20.70
N SER A 503 19.96 20.59 -20.84
CA SER A 503 19.05 20.35 -21.95
C SER A 503 19.55 21.06 -23.21
N THR A 504 20.17 20.32 -24.13
CA THR A 504 20.61 20.86 -25.43
C THR A 504 19.43 20.97 -26.40
N LYS A 505 19.33 22.10 -27.11
CA LYS A 505 18.30 22.37 -28.13
C LYS A 505 18.53 21.61 -29.46
N GLU A 506 19.66 20.92 -29.62
CA GLU A 506 20.15 20.39 -30.90
C GLU A 506 20.34 18.85 -30.87
N GLY A 507 19.25 18.09 -30.81
CA GLY A 507 19.20 16.68 -31.25
C GLY A 507 19.94 15.61 -30.42
N LEU A 508 20.91 15.97 -29.60
CA LEU A 508 21.50 15.09 -28.58
C LEU A 508 20.69 15.25 -27.29
N LYS A 509 19.94 14.22 -26.92
CA LYS A 509 19.28 14.15 -25.61
C LYS A 509 20.25 13.47 -24.63
N PRO A 510 20.97 14.22 -23.78
CA PRO A 510 21.84 13.60 -22.77
C PRO A 510 21.02 12.81 -21.76
N LEU A 511 21.66 11.82 -21.15
CA LEU A 511 21.11 11.08 -20.02
C LEU A 511 21.21 11.94 -18.76
N ASP A 512 20.09 12.13 -18.07
CA ASP A 512 20.08 12.89 -16.82
C ASP A 512 20.76 12.06 -15.70
N PRO A 513 21.82 12.57 -15.04
CA PRO A 513 22.52 11.85 -13.97
C PRO A 513 21.62 11.51 -12.78
N LYS A 514 20.52 12.23 -12.53
CA LYS A 514 19.55 11.94 -11.46
C LYS A 514 18.60 10.80 -11.80
N ARG A 515 18.48 10.44 -13.08
CA ARG A 515 17.61 9.35 -13.56
C ARG A 515 18.36 8.01 -13.63
N LEU A 516 19.21 7.74 -12.62
CA LEU A 516 20.13 6.60 -12.53
C LEU A 516 19.44 5.24 -12.74
N GLU A 517 18.34 4.98 -12.02
CA GLU A 517 17.62 3.70 -12.10
C GLU A 517 16.67 3.61 -13.32
N PHE A 518 16.51 4.68 -14.08
CA PHE A 518 15.61 4.73 -15.24
C PHE A 518 16.38 4.87 -16.56
N GLU A 519 16.83 6.08 -16.93
CA GLU A 519 17.42 6.32 -18.27
C GLU A 519 18.78 5.62 -18.42
N ILE A 520 19.65 5.76 -17.42
CA ILE A 520 21.01 5.20 -17.43
C ILE A 520 20.94 3.66 -17.38
N MET A 521 20.14 3.11 -16.46
CA MET A 521 19.95 1.67 -16.35
C MET A 521 19.32 1.05 -17.61
N LEU A 522 18.35 1.74 -18.22
CA LEU A 522 17.72 1.29 -19.45
C LEU A 522 18.70 1.27 -20.62
N ALA A 523 19.51 2.33 -20.78
CA ALA A 523 20.53 2.41 -21.83
C ALA A 523 21.54 1.25 -21.73
N ILE A 524 22.07 1.00 -20.52
CA ILE A 524 23.03 -0.08 -20.26
C ILE A 524 22.40 -1.45 -20.50
N SER A 525 21.24 -1.72 -19.88
CA SER A 525 20.64 -3.05 -19.95
C SER A 525 20.06 -3.39 -21.33
N THR A 526 19.65 -2.39 -22.10
CA THR A 526 19.23 -2.59 -23.51
C THR A 526 20.44 -2.93 -24.37
N PHE A 527 21.56 -2.21 -24.21
CA PHE A 527 22.77 -2.46 -24.99
C PHE A 527 23.36 -3.85 -24.71
N MET A 528 23.47 -4.25 -23.43
CA MET A 528 23.95 -5.58 -23.04
C MET A 528 23.05 -6.72 -23.53
N ARG A 529 21.74 -6.47 -23.70
CA ARG A 529 20.80 -7.47 -24.26
C ARG A 529 20.93 -7.59 -25.77
N GLN A 530 21.19 -6.49 -26.47
CA GLN A 530 21.32 -6.45 -27.92
C GLN A 530 22.68 -6.96 -28.41
N ASN A 531 23.71 -6.89 -27.56
CA ASN A 531 25.09 -7.23 -27.92
C ASN A 531 25.67 -8.23 -26.92
N GLN A 532 26.00 -9.45 -27.36
CA GLN A 532 26.74 -10.40 -26.54
C GLN A 532 28.21 -9.99 -26.41
N ASN A 533 28.84 -10.28 -25.27
CA ASN A 533 30.23 -9.89 -24.97
C ASN A 533 30.49 -8.38 -25.10
N ALA A 534 29.49 -7.56 -24.81
CA ALA A 534 29.61 -6.10 -24.84
C ALA A 534 30.54 -5.57 -23.75
N VAL A 535 31.15 -4.41 -24.00
CA VAL A 535 31.92 -3.67 -22.99
C VAL A 535 31.15 -2.39 -22.64
N ILE A 536 30.84 -2.22 -21.36
CA ILE A 536 30.20 -1.01 -20.84
C ILE A 536 31.25 -0.21 -20.09
N LEU A 537 31.49 1.02 -20.54
CA LEU A 537 32.32 2.00 -19.85
C LEU A 537 31.42 3.01 -19.14
N ILE A 538 31.64 3.21 -17.84
CA ILE A 538 31.05 4.32 -17.09
C ILE A 538 32.17 5.27 -16.66
N ASP A 539 32.37 6.31 -17.46
CA ASP A 539 33.30 7.42 -17.21
C ASP A 539 32.53 8.61 -16.59
N GLY A 540 32.82 8.95 -15.35
CA GLY A 540 32.06 9.94 -14.57
C GLY A 540 31.19 9.34 -13.48
N LEU A 541 31.61 8.21 -12.90
CA LEU A 541 31.01 7.65 -11.70
C LEU A 541 31.01 8.68 -10.55
N GLU A 542 32.01 9.57 -10.50
CA GLU A 542 32.12 10.69 -9.56
C GLU A 542 30.89 11.59 -9.61
N MET A 543 30.47 11.98 -10.83
CA MET A 543 29.28 12.81 -11.03
C MET A 543 28.02 12.09 -10.54
N LEU A 544 27.89 10.80 -10.85
CA LEU A 544 26.75 10.00 -10.39
C LEU A 544 26.72 9.93 -8.85
N ILE A 545 27.88 9.81 -8.19
CA ILE A 545 27.99 9.80 -6.72
C ILE A 545 27.59 11.15 -6.13
N VAL A 546 28.03 12.26 -6.73
CA VAL A 546 27.67 13.62 -6.30
C VAL A 546 26.16 13.86 -6.39
N GLU A 547 25.54 13.48 -7.51
CA GLU A 547 24.10 13.74 -7.74
C GLU A 547 23.16 12.79 -7.00
N ASN A 548 23.56 11.53 -6.77
CA ASN A 548 22.66 10.50 -6.23
C ASN A 548 23.04 10.00 -4.84
N GLY A 549 24.26 10.27 -4.38
CA GLY A 549 24.85 9.70 -3.17
C GLY A 549 25.47 8.32 -3.40
N TYR A 550 26.60 8.07 -2.71
CA TYR A 550 27.42 6.87 -2.86
C TYR A 550 26.65 5.55 -2.72
N ASP A 551 25.81 5.41 -1.69
CA ASP A 551 25.10 4.15 -1.42
C ASP A 551 24.14 3.75 -2.54
N LYS A 552 23.48 4.74 -3.17
CA LYS A 552 22.60 4.48 -4.31
C LYS A 552 23.41 4.06 -5.52
N VAL A 553 24.52 4.74 -5.79
CA VAL A 553 25.42 4.41 -6.90
C VAL A 553 26.06 3.04 -6.73
N LEU A 554 26.50 2.67 -5.51
CA LEU A 554 27.05 1.34 -5.25
C LEU A 554 26.03 0.23 -5.51
N LYS A 555 24.75 0.44 -5.14
CA LYS A 555 23.66 -0.52 -5.47
C LYS A 555 23.43 -0.60 -6.97
N PHE A 556 23.43 0.54 -7.66
CA PHE A 556 23.33 0.60 -9.11
C PHE A 556 24.48 -0.16 -9.81
N VAL A 557 25.73 0.10 -9.43
CA VAL A 557 26.91 -0.59 -9.98
C VAL A 557 26.79 -2.10 -9.78
N LYS A 558 26.38 -2.55 -8.59
CA LYS A 558 26.14 -3.99 -8.33
C LYS A 558 25.10 -4.59 -9.26
N LYS A 559 23.96 -3.91 -9.47
CA LYS A 559 22.94 -4.36 -10.44
C LYS A 559 23.51 -4.44 -11.86
N VAL A 560 24.33 -3.48 -12.28
CA VAL A 560 24.98 -3.50 -13.61
C VAL A 560 25.94 -4.69 -13.73
N ILE A 561 26.73 -4.97 -12.68
CA ILE A 561 27.62 -6.13 -12.62
C ILE A 561 26.83 -7.45 -12.72
N ASP A 562 25.70 -7.56 -12.03
CA ASP A 562 24.84 -8.76 -12.10
C ASP A 562 24.32 -9.01 -13.53
N ILE A 563 23.96 -7.95 -14.26
CA ILE A 563 23.54 -8.05 -15.67
C ILE A 563 24.74 -8.36 -16.58
N ALA A 564 25.89 -7.75 -16.32
CA ALA A 564 27.12 -8.02 -17.07
C ALA A 564 27.46 -9.51 -17.02
N ASN A 565 27.44 -10.09 -15.82
CA ASN A 565 27.69 -11.50 -15.58
C ASN A 565 26.68 -12.41 -16.31
N THR A 566 25.41 -12.02 -16.36
CA THR A 566 24.35 -12.79 -17.04
C THR A 566 24.51 -12.76 -18.57
N THR A 567 24.99 -11.65 -19.13
CA THR A 567 25.13 -11.44 -20.59
C THR A 567 26.54 -11.73 -21.12
N LYS A 568 27.46 -12.18 -20.26
CA LYS A 568 28.91 -12.28 -20.54
C LYS A 568 29.54 -10.96 -20.99
N SER A 569 28.90 -9.84 -20.63
CA SER A 569 29.40 -8.50 -20.87
C SER A 569 30.42 -8.12 -19.80
N MET A 570 31.18 -7.07 -20.07
CA MET A 570 32.19 -6.52 -19.18
C MET A 570 31.79 -5.12 -18.74
N LEU A 571 31.88 -4.84 -17.44
CA LEU A 571 31.84 -3.46 -16.92
C LEU A 571 33.27 -2.95 -16.65
N VAL A 572 33.58 -1.75 -17.15
CA VAL A 572 34.82 -1.02 -16.88
C VAL A 572 34.47 0.34 -16.29
N ILE A 573 35.03 0.67 -15.13
CA ILE A 573 34.84 1.98 -14.50
C ILE A 573 36.21 2.58 -14.14
N PRO A 574 36.65 3.66 -14.82
CA PRO A 574 37.69 4.53 -14.31
C PRO A 574 37.11 5.45 -13.23
N ILE A 575 37.82 5.62 -12.11
CA ILE A 575 37.49 6.62 -11.09
C ILE A 575 38.75 7.17 -10.47
N ASN A 576 38.76 8.47 -10.22
CA ASN A 576 39.84 9.09 -9.45
C ASN A 576 39.75 8.62 -7.98
N PRO A 577 40.80 7.99 -7.42
CA PRO A 577 40.77 7.52 -6.03
C PRO A 577 40.49 8.63 -5.01
N SER A 578 40.85 9.89 -5.32
CA SER A 578 40.55 11.04 -4.46
C SER A 578 39.06 11.38 -4.37
N ALA A 579 38.22 10.87 -5.27
CA ALA A 579 36.77 11.07 -5.24
C ALA A 579 36.05 10.16 -4.23
N LEU A 580 36.76 9.20 -3.62
CA LEU A 580 36.21 8.23 -2.68
C LEU A 580 36.89 8.33 -1.32
N SER A 581 36.12 8.14 -0.25
CA SER A 581 36.73 7.88 1.06
C SER A 581 37.36 6.47 1.10
N PRO A 582 38.33 6.18 1.99
CA PRO A 582 38.96 4.87 2.07
C PRO A 582 37.97 3.70 2.27
N ASP A 583 36.90 3.95 3.03
CA ASP A 583 35.82 2.98 3.23
C ASP A 583 34.98 2.77 1.98
N GLN A 584 34.70 3.85 1.24
CA GLN A 584 33.99 3.80 -0.04
C GLN A 584 34.82 3.06 -1.09
N GLU A 585 36.10 3.39 -1.24
CA GLU A 585 37.03 2.68 -2.13
C GLU A 585 37.03 1.18 -1.81
N ALA A 586 37.17 0.81 -0.53
CA ALA A 586 37.20 -0.58 -0.11
C ALA A 586 35.87 -1.33 -0.32
N MET A 587 34.72 -0.63 -0.24
CA MET A 587 33.41 -1.22 -0.51
C MET A 587 33.13 -1.36 -2.01
N LEU A 588 33.49 -0.36 -2.81
CA LEU A 588 33.35 -0.38 -4.26
C LEU A 588 34.26 -1.44 -4.88
N SER A 589 35.54 -1.47 -4.46
CA SER A 589 36.53 -2.45 -4.92
C SER A 589 36.09 -3.89 -4.72
N LYS A 590 35.33 -4.20 -3.65
CA LYS A 590 34.80 -5.55 -3.40
C LYS A 590 33.68 -5.98 -4.36
N ALA A 591 33.09 -5.05 -5.11
CA ALA A 591 32.05 -5.36 -6.07
C ALA A 591 32.62 -5.84 -7.41
N PHE A 592 33.89 -5.53 -7.71
CA PHE A 592 34.54 -5.85 -8.97
C PHE A 592 35.44 -7.08 -8.86
N ASP A 593 35.61 -7.78 -9.98
CA ASP A 593 36.47 -8.96 -10.10
C ASP A 593 37.95 -8.55 -10.10
N ARG A 594 38.25 -7.42 -10.75
CA ARG A 594 39.61 -6.88 -10.88
C ARG A 594 39.63 -5.40 -10.52
N VAL A 595 40.61 -5.05 -9.70
CA VAL A 595 40.88 -3.67 -9.30
C VAL A 595 42.32 -3.35 -9.66
N TRP A 596 42.51 -2.35 -10.50
CA TRP A 596 43.83 -1.81 -10.83
C TRP A 596 44.02 -0.48 -10.09
N LYS A 597 45.21 -0.27 -9.54
CA LYS A 597 45.62 0.95 -8.85
C LYS A 597 47.04 1.31 -9.31
N ALA A 598 47.20 2.53 -9.80
CA ALA A 598 48.46 3.09 -10.29
C ALA A 598 49.54 3.15 -9.20
#